data_AF-A0A0K0EQS7-F1
#
_entry.id   AF-A0A0K0EQS7-F1
#
_cell.length_a   1.000
_cell.length_b   1.000
_cell.length_c   1.000
_cell.angle_alpha   90.00
_cell.angle_beta   90.00
_cell.angle_gamma   90.00
#
_symmetry.space_group_name_H-M   'P 1'
#
loop_
_entity.id
_entity.type
_entity.pdbx_description
1 polymer ?
#
loop_
_entity_poly.entity_id
_entity_poly.type
_entity_poly.pdbx_seq_one_letter_code
_entity_poly.pdbx_strand_id
1 'polypeptide(L)'
;MSFKTFYNNYVTNTNMDIDFTNMVKKCDDEKVIRNNDLENFFEIVILTNNCSHFVDIFKNIKKRLGIVPNVMKYFLNEPHKELKRKILNDNCKLLDNYISEFLSSESWEQRDSAIILATILSEFVNKIPYQKIVDMIKFDRSEYVRAAAVDYAKENYITLLIEDIWLFIPNEWNSVVRRSLLKVLVELPSKELENNKKEKHIMSIKNNLPTLDVYNDDDDSWIIENLKKLNILYKRQTEMNCDQSIFNIKNNIDKNSLLEIILLECQNKEELQDKECYGD
;
A
#
# COMPACT_ATOMS: atom_id res chain seq x y z
N MET A 1 -26.72 -5.18 23.35
CA MET A 1 -25.47 -4.91 24.06
C MET A 1 -24.55 -4.14 23.12
N SER A 2 -23.80 -3.12 23.58
CA SER A 2 -22.81 -2.44 22.72
C SER A 2 -21.59 -3.33 22.50
N PHE A 3 -20.86 -3.16 21.37
CA PHE A 3 -19.62 -3.92 21.16
C PHE A 3 -18.60 -3.66 22.28
N LYS A 4 -18.49 -2.42 22.77
CA LYS A 4 -17.61 -2.09 23.91
C LYS A 4 -17.96 -2.87 25.17
N THR A 5 -19.25 -3.00 25.49
CA THR A 5 -19.71 -3.81 26.63
C THR A 5 -19.41 -5.28 26.41
N PHE A 6 -19.66 -5.79 25.21
CA PHE A 6 -19.36 -7.17 24.83
C PHE A 6 -17.86 -7.47 24.94
N TYR A 7 -17.00 -6.61 24.39
CA TYR A 7 -15.55 -6.74 24.45
C TYR A 7 -15.04 -6.79 25.89
N ASN A 8 -15.42 -5.81 26.73
CA ASN A 8 -15.00 -5.79 28.14
C ASN A 8 -15.46 -7.03 28.91
N ASN A 9 -16.68 -7.50 28.64
CA ASN A 9 -17.24 -8.69 29.25
C ASN A 9 -16.52 -9.98 28.80
N TYR A 10 -16.20 -10.10 27.51
CA TYR A 10 -15.62 -11.31 26.96
C TYR A 10 -14.13 -11.45 27.31
N VAL A 11 -13.41 -10.33 27.40
CA VAL A 11 -12.02 -10.30 27.90
C VAL A 11 -11.95 -10.70 29.39
N THR A 12 -13.00 -10.43 30.17
CA THR A 12 -13.04 -10.76 31.61
C THR A 12 -13.66 -12.11 31.93
N ASN A 13 -14.59 -12.61 31.10
CA ASN A 13 -15.27 -13.89 31.29
C ASN A 13 -15.60 -14.52 29.92
N THR A 14 -14.80 -15.53 29.54
CA THR A 14 -14.85 -16.18 28.22
C THR A 14 -16.09 -17.06 27.99
N ASN A 15 -16.99 -17.21 28.96
CA ASN A 15 -18.11 -18.16 28.89
C ASN A 15 -19.37 -17.62 28.19
N MET A 16 -19.30 -16.55 27.38
CA MET A 16 -20.47 -15.91 26.72
C MET A 16 -20.67 -16.35 25.25
N ASP A 17 -20.82 -17.65 25.00
CA ASP A 17 -20.86 -18.21 23.63
C ASP A 17 -22.06 -17.70 22.78
N ILE A 18 -23.24 -17.54 23.39
CA ILE A 18 -24.44 -17.05 22.70
C ILE A 18 -24.26 -15.59 22.21
N ASP A 19 -23.64 -14.74 23.03
CA ASP A 19 -23.39 -13.35 22.66
C ASP A 19 -22.33 -13.26 21.55
N PHE A 20 -21.32 -14.14 21.58
CA PHE A 20 -20.29 -14.20 20.55
C PHE A 20 -20.88 -14.58 19.19
N THR A 21 -21.65 -15.67 19.11
CA THR A 21 -22.30 -16.10 17.86
C THR A 21 -23.22 -15.02 17.28
N ASN A 22 -23.94 -14.29 18.15
CA ASN A 22 -24.77 -13.17 17.73
C ASN A 22 -23.95 -12.00 17.18
N MET A 23 -22.78 -11.71 17.76
CA MET A 23 -21.86 -10.69 17.24
C MET A 23 -21.27 -11.10 15.89
N VAL A 24 -20.87 -12.36 15.71
CA VAL A 24 -20.36 -12.87 14.42
C VAL A 24 -21.40 -12.66 13.32
N LYS A 25 -22.68 -12.97 13.58
CA LYS A 25 -23.76 -12.81 12.59
C LYS A 25 -24.08 -11.36 12.21
N LYS A 26 -23.65 -10.38 13.00
CA LYS A 26 -23.97 -8.96 12.83
C LYS A 26 -22.74 -8.09 12.60
N CYS A 27 -21.55 -8.70 12.45
CA CYS A 27 -20.30 -7.96 12.35
C CYS A 27 -20.17 -7.19 11.02
N ASP A 28 -21.06 -7.43 10.06
CA ASP A 28 -21.18 -6.66 8.82
C ASP A 28 -21.89 -5.31 9.01
N ASP A 29 -22.68 -5.12 10.08
CA ASP A 29 -23.37 -3.85 10.39
C ASP A 29 -22.49 -2.89 11.20
N GLU A 30 -22.14 -1.74 10.61
CA GLU A 30 -21.21 -0.76 11.23
C GLU A 30 -21.80 -0.12 12.48
N LYS A 31 -23.13 -0.14 12.62
CA LYS A 31 -23.83 0.30 13.83
C LYS A 31 -23.65 -0.67 14.99
N VAL A 32 -23.30 -1.93 14.72
CA VAL A 32 -23.05 -2.97 15.72
C VAL A 32 -21.55 -3.03 16.07
N ILE A 33 -20.70 -3.21 15.06
CA ILE A 33 -19.24 -3.20 15.20
C ILE A 33 -18.65 -2.17 14.23
N ARG A 34 -18.13 -1.08 14.79
CA ARG A 34 -17.49 -0.01 14.01
C ARG A 34 -16.20 -0.51 13.38
N ASN A 35 -15.75 0.16 12.33
CA ASN A 35 -14.57 -0.26 11.57
C ASN A 35 -13.30 -0.36 12.46
N ASN A 36 -13.12 0.60 13.36
CA ASN A 36 -11.99 0.64 14.30
C ASN A 36 -12.10 -0.40 15.43
N ASP A 37 -13.26 -1.05 15.57
CA ASP A 37 -13.52 -2.06 16.60
C ASP A 37 -13.36 -3.50 16.06
N LEU A 38 -13.18 -3.68 14.74
CA LEU A 38 -13.06 -5.02 14.13
C LEU A 38 -11.77 -5.75 14.52
N GLU A 39 -10.65 -5.04 14.70
CA GLU A 39 -9.41 -5.64 15.21
C GLU A 39 -9.61 -6.22 16.61
N ASN A 40 -10.27 -5.47 17.49
CA ASN A 40 -10.64 -5.93 18.83
C ASN A 40 -11.56 -7.17 18.76
N PHE A 41 -12.39 -7.30 17.72
CA PHE A 41 -13.24 -8.47 17.56
C PHE A 41 -12.43 -9.71 17.15
N PHE A 42 -11.44 -9.56 16.28
CA PHE A 42 -10.49 -10.63 15.98
C PHE A 42 -9.56 -10.94 17.15
N GLU A 43 -9.23 -9.96 17.99
CA GLU A 43 -8.48 -10.20 19.22
C GLU A 43 -9.24 -11.16 20.15
N ILE A 44 -10.56 -11.00 20.29
CA ILE A 44 -11.38 -11.96 21.03
C ILE A 44 -11.27 -13.38 20.45
N VAL A 45 -11.35 -13.53 19.13
CA VAL A 45 -11.22 -14.83 18.44
C VAL A 45 -9.89 -15.50 18.80
N ILE A 46 -8.81 -14.71 18.81
CA ILE A 46 -7.45 -15.16 19.09
C ILE A 46 -7.32 -15.55 20.58
N LEU A 47 -7.73 -14.67 21.50
CA LEU A 47 -7.61 -14.88 22.94
C LEU A 47 -8.43 -16.07 23.44
N THR A 48 -9.54 -16.39 22.78
CA THR A 48 -10.40 -17.53 23.14
C THR A 48 -10.14 -18.79 22.33
N ASN A 49 -9.11 -18.77 21.47
CA ASN A 49 -8.75 -19.88 20.59
C ASN A 49 -9.92 -20.36 19.70
N ASN A 50 -10.86 -19.45 19.43
CA ASN A 50 -12.08 -19.68 18.65
C ASN A 50 -11.80 -19.51 17.15
N CYS A 51 -10.63 -19.95 16.70
CA CYS A 51 -10.06 -19.68 15.38
C CYS A 51 -10.97 -20.13 14.22
N SER A 52 -11.89 -21.08 14.45
CA SER A 52 -12.90 -21.50 13.48
C SER A 52 -13.81 -20.35 13.04
N HIS A 53 -14.06 -19.37 13.89
CA HIS A 53 -14.91 -18.22 13.56
C HIS A 53 -14.23 -17.17 12.68
N PHE A 54 -12.92 -17.29 12.43
CA PHE A 54 -12.22 -16.42 11.48
C PHE A 54 -12.94 -16.40 10.13
N VAL A 55 -13.30 -17.57 9.60
CA VAL A 55 -13.95 -17.71 8.30
C VAL A 55 -15.30 -17.01 8.26
N ASP A 56 -16.09 -17.15 9.31
CA ASP A 56 -17.43 -16.56 9.38
C ASP A 56 -17.37 -15.04 9.47
N ILE A 57 -16.51 -14.53 10.36
CA ILE A 57 -16.31 -13.09 10.52
C ILE A 57 -15.77 -12.50 9.21
N PHE A 58 -14.73 -13.12 8.64
CA PHE A 58 -14.14 -12.69 7.38
C PHE A 58 -15.19 -12.62 6.27
N LYS A 59 -15.99 -13.67 6.08
CA LYS A 59 -17.07 -13.70 5.07
C LYS A 59 -18.10 -12.59 5.25
N ASN A 60 -18.44 -12.26 6.49
CA ASN A 60 -19.42 -11.22 6.79
C ASN A 60 -18.86 -9.82 6.54
N ILE A 61 -17.63 -9.55 6.96
CA ILE A 61 -17.00 -8.24 6.78
C ILE A 61 -16.43 -8.02 5.37
N LYS A 62 -16.38 -9.08 4.54
CA LYS A 62 -15.73 -9.07 3.21
C LYS A 62 -16.23 -7.96 2.28
N LYS A 63 -17.46 -7.47 2.50
CA LYS A 63 -18.09 -6.40 1.71
C LYS A 63 -17.75 -4.99 2.20
N ARG A 64 -17.06 -4.82 3.33
CA ARG A 64 -16.61 -3.53 3.83
C ARG A 64 -15.22 -3.19 3.24
N LEU A 65 -15.24 -2.77 1.96
CA LEU A 65 -14.12 -2.67 1.00
C LEU A 65 -12.97 -1.69 1.33
N GLY A 66 -12.73 -1.34 2.59
CA GLY A 66 -11.52 -0.61 3.03
C GLY A 66 -10.96 -1.12 4.35
N ILE A 67 -11.71 -1.98 5.05
CA ILE A 67 -11.33 -2.47 6.37
C ILE A 67 -10.62 -3.80 6.27
N VAL A 68 -10.97 -4.61 5.26
CA VAL A 68 -10.36 -5.93 5.07
C VAL A 68 -8.83 -5.82 4.97
N PRO A 69 -8.24 -4.90 4.18
CA PRO A 69 -6.80 -4.67 4.21
C PRO A 69 -6.25 -4.31 5.60
N ASN A 70 -6.91 -3.43 6.34
CA ASN A 70 -6.46 -3.00 7.68
C ASN A 70 -6.48 -4.15 8.69
N VAL A 71 -7.59 -4.90 8.73
CA VAL A 71 -7.71 -6.12 9.53
C VAL A 71 -6.61 -7.11 9.15
N MET A 72 -6.30 -7.27 7.87
CA MET A 72 -5.29 -8.23 7.44
C MET A 72 -3.88 -7.78 7.81
N LYS A 73 -3.59 -6.47 7.85
CA LYS A 73 -2.36 -5.94 8.47
C LYS A 73 -2.27 -6.29 9.96
N TYR A 74 -3.38 -6.22 10.70
CA TYR A 74 -3.41 -6.64 12.11
C TYR A 74 -2.99 -8.10 12.31
N PHE A 75 -3.31 -9.00 11.37
CA PHE A 75 -2.89 -10.41 11.43
C PHE A 75 -1.38 -10.62 11.21
N LEU A 76 -0.65 -9.63 10.69
CA LEU A 76 0.80 -9.72 10.46
C LEU A 76 1.66 -9.16 11.62
N ASN A 77 1.02 -8.44 12.53
CA ASN A 77 1.66 -7.73 13.64
C ASN A 77 1.48 -8.45 14.99
N GLU A 78 2.37 -8.17 15.94
CA GLU A 78 2.22 -8.60 17.34
C GLU A 78 1.00 -7.93 18.02
N PRO A 79 0.46 -8.49 19.11
CA PRO A 79 0.80 -9.75 19.76
C PRO A 79 0.25 -10.98 19.02
N HIS A 80 0.58 -12.18 19.50
CA HIS A 80 0.07 -13.47 19.01
C HIS A 80 0.37 -13.74 17.53
N LYS A 81 1.49 -13.22 17.02
CA LYS A 81 1.85 -13.34 15.61
C LYS A 81 1.86 -14.78 15.11
N GLU A 82 2.37 -15.73 15.89
CA GLU A 82 2.38 -17.16 15.50
C GLU A 82 0.97 -17.72 15.27
N LEU A 83 0.04 -17.45 16.19
CA LEU A 83 -1.35 -17.90 16.08
C LEU A 83 -2.07 -17.20 14.93
N LYS A 84 -1.89 -15.88 14.77
CA LYS A 84 -2.44 -15.11 13.65
C LYS A 84 -1.95 -15.64 12.30
N ARG A 85 -0.63 -15.89 12.17
CA ARG A 85 -0.04 -16.50 10.96
C ARG A 85 -0.58 -17.90 10.70
N LYS A 86 -0.78 -18.71 11.75
CA LYS A 86 -1.42 -20.03 11.61
C LYS A 86 -2.84 -19.91 11.05
N ILE A 87 -3.66 -18.98 11.56
CA ILE A 87 -5.01 -18.73 11.03
C ILE A 87 -4.94 -18.37 9.54
N LEU A 88 -4.02 -17.49 9.13
CA LEU A 88 -3.85 -17.14 7.72
C LEU A 88 -3.42 -18.34 6.86
N ASN A 89 -2.44 -19.13 7.32
CA ASN A 89 -1.99 -20.34 6.64
C ASN A 89 -3.11 -21.38 6.45
N ASP A 90 -3.89 -21.62 7.50
CA ASP A 90 -5.01 -22.57 7.47
C ASP A 90 -6.13 -22.13 6.51
N ASN A 91 -6.17 -20.83 6.17
CA ASN A 91 -7.21 -20.21 5.33
C ASN A 91 -6.70 -19.65 3.99
N CYS A 92 -5.49 -20.02 3.55
CA CYS A 92 -4.88 -19.50 2.32
C CYS A 92 -5.81 -19.64 1.08
N LYS A 93 -6.43 -20.81 0.91
CA LYS A 93 -7.38 -21.07 -0.20
C LYS A 93 -8.60 -20.16 -0.18
N LEU A 94 -9.12 -19.83 1.00
CA LEU A 94 -10.25 -18.91 1.15
C LEU A 94 -9.84 -17.50 0.71
N LEU A 95 -8.65 -17.07 1.13
CA LEU A 95 -8.09 -15.75 0.82
C LEU A 95 -7.77 -15.63 -0.69
N ASP A 96 -7.20 -16.68 -1.30
CA ASP A 96 -6.97 -16.75 -2.75
C ASP A 96 -8.26 -16.63 -3.57
N ASN A 97 -9.30 -17.37 -3.15
CA ASN A 97 -10.61 -17.31 -3.81
C ASN A 97 -11.23 -15.92 -3.70
N TYR A 98 -11.10 -15.28 -2.55
CA TYR A 98 -11.58 -13.92 -2.33
C TYR A 98 -10.85 -12.90 -3.20
N ILE A 99 -9.52 -12.95 -3.26
CA ILE A 99 -8.72 -12.09 -4.14
C ILE A 99 -9.13 -12.33 -5.60
N SER A 100 -9.29 -13.58 -6.02
CA SER A 100 -9.68 -13.92 -7.39
C SER A 100 -11.09 -13.42 -7.77
N GLU A 101 -12.06 -13.58 -6.86
CA GLU A 101 -13.43 -13.04 -6.97
C GLU A 101 -13.37 -11.52 -7.18
N PHE A 102 -12.63 -10.82 -6.33
CA PHE A 102 -12.60 -9.36 -6.32
C PHE A 102 -11.83 -8.76 -7.50
N LEU A 103 -10.71 -9.36 -7.91
CA LEU A 103 -9.97 -8.94 -9.11
C LEU A 103 -10.81 -9.04 -10.39
N SER A 104 -11.88 -9.85 -10.38
CA SER A 104 -12.77 -10.07 -11.52
C SER A 104 -14.07 -9.25 -11.43
N SER A 105 -14.20 -8.41 -10.39
CA SER A 105 -15.39 -7.59 -10.16
C SER A 105 -15.47 -6.37 -11.07
N GLU A 106 -16.68 -5.90 -11.34
CA GLU A 106 -16.94 -4.61 -12.00
C GLU A 106 -16.64 -3.41 -11.08
N SER A 107 -16.76 -3.58 -9.75
CA SER A 107 -16.43 -2.53 -8.77
C SER A 107 -14.92 -2.32 -8.71
N TRP A 108 -14.49 -1.08 -8.93
CA TRP A 108 -13.09 -0.73 -8.86
C TRP A 108 -12.57 -0.81 -7.42
N GLU A 109 -13.41 -0.53 -6.43
CA GLU A 109 -13.10 -0.63 -5.00
C GLU A 109 -12.76 -2.08 -4.61
N GLN A 110 -13.46 -3.05 -5.19
CA GLN A 110 -13.16 -4.48 -5.00
C GLN A 110 -11.82 -4.85 -5.63
N ARG A 111 -11.57 -4.42 -6.87
CA ARG A 111 -10.30 -4.71 -7.56
C ARG A 111 -9.10 -4.09 -6.83
N ASP A 112 -9.21 -2.82 -6.43
CA ASP A 112 -8.20 -2.10 -5.64
C ASP A 112 -7.91 -2.84 -4.32
N SER A 113 -8.96 -3.15 -3.56
CA SER A 113 -8.87 -3.93 -2.31
C SER A 113 -8.17 -5.27 -2.50
N ALA A 114 -8.44 -5.97 -3.60
CA ALA A 114 -7.84 -7.27 -3.87
C ALA A 114 -6.34 -7.18 -4.13
N ILE A 115 -5.90 -6.14 -4.85
CA ILE A 115 -4.47 -5.90 -5.11
C ILE A 115 -3.76 -5.55 -3.80
N ILE A 116 -4.32 -4.63 -3.01
CA ILE A 116 -3.76 -4.25 -1.71
C ILE A 116 -3.68 -5.47 -0.78
N LEU A 117 -4.74 -6.28 -0.74
CA LEU A 117 -4.78 -7.49 0.06
C LEU A 117 -3.73 -8.51 -0.39
N ALA A 118 -3.54 -8.69 -1.69
CA ALA A 118 -2.51 -9.57 -2.24
C ALA A 118 -1.09 -9.08 -1.91
N THR A 119 -0.86 -7.76 -1.86
CA THR A 119 0.41 -7.17 -1.40
C THR A 119 0.65 -7.51 0.08
N ILE A 120 -0.34 -7.24 0.94
CA ILE A 120 -0.25 -7.47 2.39
C ILE A 120 -0.01 -8.95 2.69
N LEU A 121 -0.77 -9.83 2.05
CA LEU A 121 -0.75 -11.26 2.33
C LEU A 121 0.20 -12.05 1.43
N SER A 122 1.21 -11.41 0.83
CA SER A 122 2.11 -12.01 -0.17
C SER A 122 2.79 -13.33 0.25
N GLU A 123 2.95 -13.57 1.56
CA GLU A 123 3.48 -14.84 2.10
C GLU A 123 2.44 -15.98 2.18
N PHE A 124 1.14 -15.67 2.12
CA PHE A 124 0.03 -16.59 2.39
C PHE A 124 -0.85 -16.88 1.18
N VAL A 125 -0.85 -15.99 0.19
CA VAL A 125 -1.69 -16.09 -1.01
C VAL A 125 -0.84 -16.28 -2.26
N ASN A 126 -1.44 -16.86 -3.29
CA ASN A 126 -0.81 -17.00 -4.58
C ASN A 126 -0.55 -15.63 -5.21
N LYS A 127 0.65 -15.46 -5.80
CA LYS A 127 0.98 -14.23 -6.53
C LYS A 127 0.04 -14.05 -7.72
N ILE A 128 -0.44 -12.81 -7.90
CA ILE A 128 -1.19 -12.42 -9.09
C ILE A 128 -0.23 -12.49 -10.29
N PRO A 129 -0.57 -13.21 -11.37
CA PRO A 129 0.31 -13.30 -12.54
C PRO A 129 0.70 -11.93 -13.08
N TYR A 130 1.97 -11.74 -13.43
CA TYR A 130 2.49 -10.44 -13.90
C TYR A 130 1.68 -9.88 -15.08
N GLN A 131 1.31 -10.71 -16.06
CA GLN A 131 0.50 -10.25 -17.20
C GLN A 131 -0.84 -9.64 -16.77
N LYS A 132 -1.50 -10.21 -15.75
CA LYS A 132 -2.77 -9.67 -15.24
C LYS A 132 -2.57 -8.29 -14.58
N ILE A 133 -1.45 -8.09 -13.91
CA ILE A 133 -1.08 -6.80 -13.32
C ILE A 133 -0.75 -5.78 -14.41
N VAL A 134 -0.01 -6.17 -15.45
CA VAL A 134 0.26 -5.31 -16.62
C VAL A 134 -1.04 -4.89 -17.31
N ASP A 135 -1.98 -5.83 -17.50
CA ASP A 135 -3.29 -5.52 -18.10
C ASP A 135 -4.08 -4.53 -17.23
N MET A 136 -4.02 -4.65 -15.90
CA MET A 136 -4.62 -3.69 -14.96
C MET A 136 -3.98 -2.31 -15.08
N ILE A 137 -2.63 -2.22 -15.07
CA ILE A 137 -1.90 -0.94 -15.24
C ILE A 137 -2.24 -0.27 -16.58
N LYS A 138 -2.47 -1.03 -17.66
CA LYS A 138 -2.75 -0.44 -18.98
C LYS A 138 -4.21 -0.08 -19.19
N PHE A 139 -5.13 -0.89 -18.67
CA PHE A 139 -6.53 -0.89 -19.15
C PHE A 139 -7.58 -0.73 -18.05
N ASP A 140 -7.22 -0.78 -16.77
CA ASP A 140 -8.21 -0.52 -15.72
C ASP A 140 -8.68 0.93 -15.77
N ARG A 141 -9.99 1.14 -15.66
CA ARG A 141 -10.60 2.46 -15.73
C ARG A 141 -10.26 3.31 -14.51
N SER A 142 -10.05 2.68 -13.35
CA SER A 142 -9.77 3.37 -12.09
C SER A 142 -8.28 3.60 -11.91
N GLU A 143 -7.90 4.85 -11.70
CA GLU A 143 -6.55 5.27 -11.32
C GLU A 143 -6.08 4.61 -10.02
N TYR A 144 -6.98 4.33 -9.07
CA TYR A 144 -6.64 3.66 -7.81
C TYR A 144 -6.20 2.23 -8.07
N VAL A 145 -6.95 1.50 -8.91
CA VAL A 145 -6.58 0.12 -9.31
C VAL A 145 -5.27 0.12 -10.07
N ARG A 146 -5.07 1.06 -11.02
CA ARG A 146 -3.81 1.18 -11.76
C ARG A 146 -2.62 1.49 -10.83
N ALA A 147 -2.78 2.42 -9.91
CA ALA A 147 -1.76 2.78 -8.91
C ALA A 147 -1.41 1.60 -7.99
N ALA A 148 -2.43 0.92 -7.43
CA ALA A 148 -2.23 -0.28 -6.62
C ALA A 148 -1.53 -1.40 -7.40
N ALA A 149 -1.84 -1.57 -8.69
CA ALA A 149 -1.19 -2.53 -9.56
C ALA A 149 0.31 -2.22 -9.77
N VAL A 150 0.68 -0.93 -9.91
CA VAL A 150 2.08 -0.48 -9.94
C VAL A 150 2.79 -0.82 -8.63
N ASP A 151 2.19 -0.50 -7.49
CA ASP A 151 2.77 -0.82 -6.17
C ASP A 151 2.91 -2.33 -5.94
N TYR A 152 1.92 -3.12 -6.36
CA TYR A 152 2.00 -4.59 -6.30
C TYR A 152 3.15 -5.13 -7.17
N ALA A 153 3.29 -4.62 -8.40
CA ALA A 153 4.38 -5.00 -9.30
C ALA A 153 5.75 -4.57 -8.75
N LYS A 154 5.83 -3.42 -8.09
CA LYS A 154 7.04 -2.91 -7.44
C LYS A 154 7.56 -3.90 -6.39
N GLU A 155 6.66 -4.47 -5.59
CA GLU A 155 7.05 -5.42 -4.53
C GLU A 155 7.24 -6.86 -5.03
N ASN A 156 6.54 -7.28 -6.09
CA ASN A 156 6.53 -8.69 -6.51
C ASN A 156 7.32 -8.98 -7.79
N TYR A 157 7.52 -7.98 -8.64
CA TYR A 157 8.02 -8.11 -10.03
C TYR A 157 8.94 -6.96 -10.45
N ILE A 158 9.69 -6.36 -9.52
CA ILE A 158 10.48 -5.14 -9.75
C ILE A 158 11.34 -5.18 -11.02
N THR A 159 12.00 -6.30 -11.32
CA THR A 159 12.83 -6.46 -12.52
C THR A 159 12.01 -6.35 -13.81
N LEU A 160 10.85 -7.00 -13.86
CA LEU A 160 9.95 -6.94 -15.03
C LEU A 160 9.30 -5.56 -15.14
N LEU A 161 8.83 -5.01 -14.00
CA LEU A 161 8.21 -3.71 -13.95
C LEU A 161 9.13 -2.61 -14.52
N ILE A 162 10.41 -2.60 -14.14
CA ILE A 162 11.36 -1.58 -14.64
C ILE A 162 11.63 -1.72 -16.15
N GLU A 163 11.60 -2.95 -16.69
CA GLU A 163 11.75 -3.15 -18.13
C GLU A 163 10.53 -2.63 -18.90
N ASP A 164 9.33 -2.76 -18.33
CA ASP A 164 8.07 -2.30 -18.95
C ASP A 164 7.66 -0.87 -18.59
N ILE A 165 8.28 -0.24 -17.58
CA ILE A 165 7.79 1.03 -17.00
C ILE A 165 7.65 2.16 -18.03
N TRP A 166 8.52 2.16 -19.05
CA TRP A 166 8.55 3.13 -20.14
C TRP A 166 7.38 2.96 -21.12
N LEU A 167 6.68 1.83 -21.09
CA LEU A 167 5.43 1.62 -21.83
C LEU A 167 4.23 2.31 -21.15
N PHE A 168 4.31 2.51 -19.82
CA PHE A 168 3.22 3.08 -19.03
C PHE A 168 3.34 4.60 -18.94
N ILE A 169 4.53 5.12 -18.63
CA ILE A 169 4.77 6.54 -18.35
C ILE A 169 4.16 7.49 -19.40
N PRO A 170 4.41 7.32 -20.72
CA PRO A 170 3.90 8.26 -21.72
C PRO A 170 2.38 8.25 -21.89
N ASN A 171 1.72 7.18 -21.46
CA ASN A 171 0.29 6.95 -21.68
C ASN A 171 -0.55 7.21 -20.42
N GLU A 172 0.08 7.54 -19.29
CA GLU A 172 -0.63 7.76 -18.03
C GLU A 172 -0.87 9.25 -17.78
N TRP A 173 -2.13 9.60 -17.56
CA TRP A 173 -2.60 10.98 -17.44
C TRP A 173 -3.01 11.34 -16.01
N ASN A 174 -3.27 10.34 -15.15
CA ASN A 174 -3.73 10.58 -13.79
C ASN A 174 -2.55 10.67 -12.82
N SER A 175 -2.47 11.76 -12.07
CA SER A 175 -1.39 12.05 -11.11
C SER A 175 -1.19 10.96 -10.05
N VAL A 176 -2.25 10.27 -9.62
CA VAL A 176 -2.15 9.16 -8.63
C VAL A 176 -1.28 8.02 -9.16
N VAL A 177 -1.46 7.66 -10.43
CA VAL A 177 -0.69 6.59 -11.07
C VAL A 177 0.71 7.08 -11.42
N ARG A 178 0.84 8.33 -11.89
CA ARG A 178 2.16 8.96 -12.16
C ARG A 178 3.04 8.99 -10.90
N ARG A 179 2.47 9.36 -9.75
CA ARG A 179 3.14 9.25 -8.43
C ARG A 179 3.67 7.84 -8.20
N SER A 180 2.82 6.84 -8.38
CA SER A 180 3.16 5.43 -8.15
C SER A 180 4.29 4.95 -9.08
N LEU A 181 4.25 5.32 -10.37
CA LEU A 181 5.31 5.05 -11.34
C LEU A 181 6.63 5.74 -10.96
N LEU A 182 6.59 7.01 -10.57
CA LEU A 182 7.78 7.75 -10.17
C LEU A 182 8.40 7.21 -8.88
N LYS A 183 7.60 6.76 -7.90
CA LYS A 183 8.10 6.10 -6.69
C LYS A 183 8.99 4.90 -7.03
N VAL A 184 8.63 4.09 -8.04
CA VAL A 184 9.47 2.96 -8.50
C VAL A 184 10.87 3.42 -8.91
N LEU A 185 10.97 4.53 -9.65
CA LEU A 185 12.25 5.07 -10.14
C LEU A 185 13.09 5.70 -9.01
N VAL A 186 12.42 6.38 -8.07
CA VAL A 186 13.06 7.06 -6.93
C VAL A 186 13.59 6.05 -5.90
N GLU A 187 12.86 4.97 -5.66
CA GLU A 187 13.21 3.95 -4.67
C GLU A 187 14.19 2.88 -5.20
N LEU A 188 14.36 2.75 -6.52
CA LEU A 188 15.26 1.74 -7.10
C LEU A 188 16.68 1.71 -6.48
N PRO A 189 17.35 2.85 -6.20
CA PRO A 189 18.68 2.85 -5.60
C PRO A 189 18.73 2.23 -4.20
N SER A 190 17.62 2.22 -3.44
CA SER A 190 17.57 1.61 -2.11
C SER A 190 17.15 0.14 -2.13
N LYS A 191 16.55 -0.36 -3.22
CA LYS A 191 16.16 -1.77 -3.35
C LYS A 191 17.38 -2.70 -3.44
N GLU A 192 17.29 -3.84 -2.78
CA GLU A 192 18.26 -4.93 -2.85
C GLU A 192 18.06 -5.74 -4.14
N LEU A 193 18.99 -5.59 -5.08
CA LEU A 193 19.02 -6.30 -6.35
C LEU A 193 20.46 -6.76 -6.62
N GLU A 194 20.65 -7.82 -7.40
CA GLU A 194 21.97 -8.20 -7.89
C GLU A 194 22.62 -7.02 -8.63
N ASN A 195 23.90 -6.73 -8.33
CA ASN A 195 24.59 -5.51 -8.80
C ASN A 195 24.52 -5.32 -10.32
N ASN A 196 24.68 -6.40 -11.09
CA ASN A 196 24.60 -6.39 -12.56
C ASN A 196 23.19 -5.98 -13.08
N LYS A 197 22.13 -6.49 -12.47
CA LYS A 197 20.73 -6.14 -12.80
C LYS A 197 20.45 -4.70 -12.42
N LYS A 198 20.88 -4.29 -11.22
CA LYS A 198 20.70 -2.92 -10.73
C LYS A 198 21.37 -1.89 -11.64
N GLU A 199 22.60 -2.16 -12.08
CA GLU A 199 23.31 -1.28 -13.02
C GLU A 199 22.61 -1.19 -14.39
N LYS A 200 22.16 -2.32 -14.94
CA LYS A 200 21.35 -2.36 -16.18
C LYS A 200 20.11 -1.47 -16.05
N HIS A 201 19.37 -1.58 -14.94
CA HIS A 201 18.18 -0.79 -14.68
C HIS A 201 18.48 0.70 -14.51
N ILE A 202 19.51 1.06 -13.72
CA ILE A 202 19.97 2.44 -13.57
C ILE A 202 20.33 3.04 -14.94
N MET A 203 21.03 2.29 -15.79
CA MET A 203 21.39 2.77 -17.13
C MET A 203 20.16 2.97 -18.02
N SER A 204 19.16 2.08 -17.92
CA SER A 204 17.87 2.25 -18.60
C SER A 204 17.17 3.53 -18.16
N ILE A 205 17.14 3.85 -16.87
CA ILE A 205 16.58 5.11 -16.35
C ILE A 205 17.32 6.31 -16.91
N LYS A 206 18.66 6.30 -16.86
CA LYS A 206 19.49 7.39 -17.40
C LYS A 206 19.20 7.67 -18.88
N ASN A 207 18.98 6.62 -19.67
CA ASN A 207 18.74 6.74 -21.11
C ASN A 207 17.32 7.22 -21.44
N ASN A 208 16.34 6.96 -20.57
CA ASN A 208 14.93 7.33 -20.79
C ASN A 208 14.47 8.49 -19.91
N LEU A 209 15.38 9.14 -19.18
CA LEU A 209 15.08 10.30 -18.35
C LEU A 209 14.32 11.42 -19.11
N PRO A 210 14.65 11.74 -20.38
CA PRO A 210 13.87 12.72 -21.16
C PRO A 210 12.40 12.33 -21.39
N THR A 211 12.05 11.04 -21.31
CA THR A 211 10.65 10.59 -21.41
C THR A 211 9.80 11.09 -20.24
N LEU A 212 10.42 11.41 -19.09
CA LEU A 212 9.72 11.99 -17.95
C LEU A 212 9.33 13.46 -18.17
N ASP A 213 9.82 14.11 -19.22
CA ASP A 213 9.48 15.51 -19.52
C ASP A 213 7.97 15.71 -19.77
N VAL A 214 7.25 14.63 -20.10
CA VAL A 214 5.78 14.60 -20.20
C VAL A 214 5.06 14.91 -18.87
N TYR A 215 5.77 14.92 -17.75
CA TYR A 215 5.25 15.28 -16.43
C TYR A 215 5.79 16.63 -15.92
N ASN A 216 6.51 17.42 -16.73
CA ASN A 216 7.09 18.69 -16.27
C ASN A 216 6.04 19.78 -15.98
N ASP A 217 4.84 19.66 -16.54
CA ASP A 217 3.70 20.56 -16.37
C ASP A 217 2.63 19.99 -15.40
N ASP A 218 2.98 18.95 -14.63
CA ASP A 218 2.12 18.38 -13.59
C ASP A 218 1.78 19.44 -12.51
N ASP A 219 0.53 19.46 -12.08
CA ASP A 219 0.05 20.31 -10.98
C ASP A 219 0.38 19.72 -9.61
N ASP A 220 0.79 18.46 -9.57
CA ASP A 220 1.21 17.76 -8.38
C ASP A 220 2.65 18.12 -7.96
N SER A 221 2.76 18.91 -6.89
CA SER A 221 4.06 19.34 -6.34
C SER A 221 5.01 18.18 -5.99
N TRP A 222 4.49 17.03 -5.57
CA TRP A 222 5.31 15.85 -5.24
C TRP A 222 5.96 15.28 -6.50
N ILE A 223 5.23 15.24 -7.62
CA ILE A 223 5.74 14.79 -8.92
C ILE A 223 6.85 15.73 -9.37
N ILE A 224 6.60 17.04 -9.39
CA ILE A 224 7.60 18.04 -9.81
C ILE A 224 8.88 17.99 -8.96
N GLU A 225 8.75 17.83 -7.63
CA GLU A 225 9.91 17.68 -6.76
C GLU A 225 10.71 16.40 -7.04
N ASN A 226 10.03 15.27 -7.24
CA ASN A 226 10.69 14.00 -7.49
C ASN A 226 11.29 13.90 -8.89
N LEU A 227 10.73 14.57 -9.90
CA LEU A 227 11.37 14.73 -11.21
C LEU A 227 12.71 15.47 -11.10
N LYS A 228 12.76 16.54 -10.29
CA LYS A 228 14.03 17.25 -9.99
C LYS A 228 15.03 16.35 -9.30
N LYS A 229 14.59 15.55 -8.31
CA LYS A 229 15.44 14.57 -7.61
C LYS A 229 15.98 13.51 -8.58
N LEU A 230 15.13 12.94 -9.44
CA LEU A 230 15.54 11.97 -10.46
C LEU A 230 16.56 12.56 -11.43
N ASN A 231 16.33 13.80 -11.88
CA ASN A 231 17.30 14.53 -12.69
C ASN A 231 18.66 14.64 -12.00
N ILE A 232 18.70 14.98 -10.72
CA ILE A 232 19.96 15.10 -9.97
C ILE A 232 20.62 13.72 -9.75
N LEU A 233 19.82 12.70 -9.43
CA LEU A 233 20.30 11.34 -9.15
C LEU A 233 20.87 10.63 -10.39
N TYR A 234 20.24 10.84 -11.56
CA TYR A 234 20.52 10.06 -12.76
C TYR A 234 21.20 10.86 -13.88
N LYS A 235 21.18 12.20 -13.88
CA LYS A 235 21.86 12.97 -14.93
C LYS A 235 23.34 12.63 -14.96
N ARG A 236 23.81 12.23 -16.15
CA ARG A 236 25.22 11.93 -16.40
C ARG A 236 26.03 13.16 -16.01
N GLN A 237 27.20 12.97 -15.39
CA GLN A 237 28.19 14.01 -15.10
C GLN A 237 28.75 14.75 -16.34
N THR A 238 28.03 14.76 -17.47
CA THR A 238 28.45 15.40 -18.72
C THR A 238 28.01 16.87 -18.88
N GLU A 239 27.45 17.53 -17.85
CA GLU A 239 27.13 18.98 -17.90
C GLU A 239 27.38 19.77 -16.61
N MET A 240 28.19 19.27 -15.65
CA MET A 240 28.56 20.05 -14.46
C MET A 240 29.78 20.94 -14.73
N ASN A 241 29.54 22.04 -15.46
CA ASN A 241 30.36 23.26 -15.45
C ASN A 241 29.41 24.47 -15.34
N CYS A 242 28.57 24.51 -14.31
CA CYS A 242 28.00 25.73 -13.73
C CYS A 242 27.13 25.34 -12.52
N ASP A 243 27.23 26.11 -11.45
CA ASP A 243 26.39 26.09 -10.25
C ASP A 243 26.61 24.95 -9.24
N GLN A 244 27.84 24.88 -8.72
CA GLN A 244 28.16 24.26 -7.42
C GLN A 244 27.59 25.03 -6.20
N SER A 245 26.60 25.91 -6.39
CA SER A 245 26.07 26.78 -5.32
C SER A 245 24.78 26.26 -4.65
N ILE A 246 24.06 25.29 -5.23
CA ILE A 246 22.69 24.96 -4.77
C ILE A 246 22.65 23.79 -3.75
N PHE A 247 23.71 22.97 -3.65
CA PHE A 247 23.73 21.81 -2.75
C PHE A 247 24.41 22.00 -1.38
N ASN A 248 24.87 23.21 -1.06
CA ASN A 248 25.42 23.55 0.26
C ASN A 248 24.39 24.11 1.26
N ILE A 249 23.09 24.07 0.94
CA ILE A 249 22.03 24.58 1.84
C ILE A 249 21.85 23.69 3.09
N LYS A 250 22.39 22.46 3.12
CA LYS A 250 22.31 21.57 4.28
C LYS A 250 23.26 21.90 5.45
N ASN A 251 24.14 22.89 5.33
CA ASN A 251 25.16 23.19 6.37
C ASN A 251 25.04 24.57 7.04
N ASN A 252 23.91 25.27 6.87
CA ASN A 252 23.65 26.56 7.52
C ASN A 252 22.27 26.62 8.20
N ILE A 253 21.82 25.50 8.76
CA ILE A 253 20.59 25.45 9.57
C ILE A 253 20.85 26.18 10.89
N ASP A 254 20.16 27.31 11.08
CA ASP A 254 20.13 28.00 12.36
C ASP A 254 19.23 27.18 13.30
N LYS A 255 19.88 26.34 14.12
CA LYS A 255 19.21 25.50 15.11
C LYS A 255 18.41 26.29 16.16
N ASN A 256 18.42 27.63 16.11
CA ASN A 256 17.59 28.50 16.95
C ASN A 256 16.35 29.05 16.24
N SER A 257 16.12 28.75 14.96
CA SER A 257 14.92 29.16 14.22
C SER A 257 13.79 28.15 14.46
N LEU A 258 12.72 28.60 15.13
CA LEU A 258 11.49 27.81 15.32
C LEU A 258 10.92 27.30 13.98
N LEU A 259 11.05 28.08 12.90
CA LEU A 259 10.56 27.72 11.57
C LEU A 259 11.34 26.54 10.97
N GLU A 260 12.66 26.51 11.15
CA GLU A 260 13.49 25.41 10.63
C GLU A 260 13.29 24.11 11.42
N ILE A 261 13.00 24.22 12.73
CA ILE A 261 12.60 23.07 13.56
C ILE A 261 11.27 22.47 13.06
N ILE A 262 10.27 23.31 12.76
CA ILE A 262 8.97 22.86 12.22
C ILE A 262 9.17 22.15 10.87
N LEU A 263 9.97 22.71 9.97
CA LEU A 263 10.25 22.11 8.66
C LEU A 263 10.94 20.74 8.77
N LEU A 264 11.89 20.60 9.71
CA LEU A 264 12.56 19.34 10.00
C LEU A 264 11.62 18.29 10.60
N GLU A 265 10.68 18.68 11.47
CA GLU A 265 9.68 17.76 12.01
C GLU A 265 8.64 17.32 10.96
N CYS A 266 8.24 18.21 10.05
CA CYS A 266 7.32 17.87 8.96
C CYS A 266 7.96 16.90 7.94
N GLN A 267 9.26 16.98 7.69
CA GLN A 267 9.97 16.06 6.78
C GLN A 267 10.14 14.65 7.35
N ASN A 268 10.10 14.47 8.68
CA ASN A 268 10.28 13.18 9.35
C ASN A 268 8.96 12.49 9.72
N LYS A 269 7.80 13.11 9.42
CA LYS A 269 6.46 12.54 9.64
C LYS A 269 5.79 12.29 8.29
N GLU A 270 6.20 11.22 7.59
CA GLU A 270 5.55 10.74 6.36
C GLU A 270 4.06 10.38 6.56
N GLU A 271 3.58 10.26 7.80
CA GLU A 271 2.19 9.89 8.13
C GLU A 271 1.15 11.03 8.07
N LEU A 272 1.53 12.26 7.69
CA LEU A 272 0.60 13.41 7.67
C LEU A 272 0.13 13.84 6.26
N GLN A 273 0.49 13.13 5.19
CA GLN A 273 0.03 13.43 3.82
C GLN A 273 -1.04 12.46 3.29
N ASP A 274 -1.48 11.49 4.09
CA ASP A 274 -2.66 10.69 3.77
C ASP A 274 -3.94 11.48 4.10
N LYS A 275 -4.66 11.89 3.05
CA LYS A 275 -5.96 12.62 3.03
C LYS A 275 -5.88 14.14 2.92
N GLU A 276 -5.30 14.64 1.84
CA GLU A 276 -5.86 15.86 1.23
C GLU A 276 -7.04 15.47 0.34
N CYS A 277 -8.22 15.88 0.80
CA CYS A 277 -9.47 15.84 0.08
C CYS A 277 -9.37 16.71 -1.18
N TYR A 278 -9.46 16.09 -2.36
CA TYR A 278 -9.96 16.80 -3.53
C TYR A 278 -11.48 16.82 -3.43
N GLY A 279 -12.02 18.03 -3.30
CA GLY A 279 -13.44 18.27 -3.41
C GLY A 279 -13.88 18.10 -4.85
N ASP A 280 -14.77 17.12 -5.06
CA ASP A 280 -16.09 17.26 -5.66
C ASP A 280 -17.04 16.26 -4.96
#